data_AF-A0AAW1WV35-F1
#
_entry.id   AF-A0AAW1WV35-F1
#
_cell.length_a   1.000
_cell.length_b   1.000
_cell.length_c   1.000
_cell.angle_alpha   90.00
_cell.angle_beta   90.00
_cell.angle_gamma   90.00
#
_symmetry.space_group_name_H-M   'P 1'
#
loop_
_entity.id
_entity.type
_entity.pdbx_description
1 polymer ?
#
loop_
_entity_poly.entity_id
_entity_poly.type
_entity_poly.pdbx_seq_one_letter_code
_entity_poly.pdbx_strand_id
1 'polypeptide(L)'
;MGRSVICTASGAFCLLSTMILAEAMLRTYVMTASFKFAAESLTTSDQVPSLDSEEPPNCWALPVVTLTSIALALLNSNTSSAGKLVDAVNQGLMYINAIENYLDNKGDSLHIRKAANVVWLRVDLYHIWLDVDLNKLPLLGKRPREVLEQLAETAKSRFEESKMKHRAKNGCSMDMSPSKWAIKELAANSMHRISRTLLMNQTCDDRLFEALVVMISDIVGACLTNIQQVMAMKCFNSTIEQREETVRHAVHTVGKTERILEIVNKGIPPDLDPPNGMH
;
A
#
# COMPACT_ATOMS: atom_id res chain seq x y z
N MET A 1 -29.37 -40.67 17.24
CA MET A 1 -28.07 -40.86 16.55
C MET A 1 -27.57 -39.64 15.75
N GLY A 2 -28.33 -38.54 15.59
CA GLY A 2 -27.90 -37.37 14.77
C GLY A 2 -26.98 -36.32 15.42
N ARG A 3 -26.73 -36.36 16.74
CA ARG A 3 -25.86 -35.38 17.43
C ARG A 3 -24.37 -35.67 17.32
N SER A 4 -23.99 -36.90 16.98
CA SER A 4 -22.58 -37.32 16.87
C SER A 4 -21.93 -36.91 15.54
N VAL A 5 -22.71 -36.88 14.45
CA VAL A 5 -22.22 -36.58 13.09
C VAL A 5 -21.90 -35.08 12.91
N ILE A 6 -22.59 -34.20 13.64
CA ILE A 6 -22.34 -32.74 13.60
C ILE A 6 -21.02 -32.38 14.29
N CYS A 7 -20.62 -33.15 15.31
CA CYS A 7 -19.39 -32.92 16.08
C CYS A 7 -18.13 -33.33 15.29
N THR A 8 -18.21 -34.44 14.53
CA THR A 8 -17.13 -34.88 13.64
C THR A 8 -16.99 -34.00 12.40
N ALA A 9 -18.10 -33.50 11.84
CA ALA A 9 -18.07 -32.53 10.75
C ALA A 9 -17.44 -31.20 11.21
N SER A 10 -17.81 -30.68 12.39
CA SER A 10 -17.21 -29.46 12.95
C SER A 10 -15.70 -29.61 13.20
N GLY A 11 -15.25 -30.79 13.65
CA GLY A 11 -13.83 -31.09 13.82
C GLY A 11 -13.08 -31.10 12.48
N ALA A 12 -13.66 -31.72 11.45
CA ALA A 12 -13.07 -31.76 10.11
C ALA A 12 -13.02 -30.36 9.45
N PHE A 13 -14.06 -29.54 9.61
CA PHE A 13 -14.04 -28.15 9.14
C PHE A 13 -13.03 -27.28 9.88
N CYS A 14 -12.84 -27.50 11.18
CA CYS A 14 -11.80 -26.81 11.96
C CYS A 14 -10.40 -27.20 11.47
N LEU A 15 -10.16 -28.51 11.26
CA LEU A 15 -8.87 -29.01 10.75
C LEU A 15 -8.59 -28.52 9.32
N LEU A 16 -9.57 -28.59 8.41
CA LEU A 16 -9.46 -28.03 7.06
C LEU A 16 -9.20 -26.53 7.10
N SER A 17 -9.90 -25.78 7.96
CA SER A 17 -9.64 -24.35 8.13
C SER A 17 -8.23 -24.10 8.65
N THR A 18 -7.73 -24.90 9.61
CA THR A 18 -6.35 -24.76 10.11
C THR A 18 -5.29 -25.18 9.09
N MET A 19 -5.56 -26.16 8.23
CA MET A 19 -4.63 -26.58 7.18
C MET A 19 -4.60 -25.56 6.03
N ILE A 20 -5.75 -25.03 5.64
CA ILE A 20 -5.84 -23.90 4.69
C ILE A 20 -5.16 -22.67 5.32
N LEU A 21 -5.36 -22.42 6.62
CA LEU A 21 -4.69 -21.33 7.34
C LEU A 21 -3.18 -21.55 7.39
N ALA A 22 -2.70 -22.77 7.62
CA ALA A 22 -1.28 -23.11 7.67
C ALA A 22 -0.62 -23.08 6.30
N GLU A 23 -1.28 -23.57 5.24
CA GLU A 23 -0.79 -23.49 3.87
C GLU A 23 -0.80 -22.04 3.38
N ALA A 24 -1.88 -21.29 3.66
CA ALA A 24 -1.92 -19.87 3.40
C ALA A 24 -0.86 -19.12 4.22
N MET A 25 -0.65 -19.43 5.50
CA MET A 25 0.41 -18.85 6.33
C MET A 25 1.80 -19.22 5.82
N LEU A 26 2.03 -20.43 5.30
CA LEU A 26 3.33 -20.87 4.77
C LEU A 26 3.62 -20.23 3.41
N ARG A 27 2.65 -20.22 2.50
CA ARG A 27 2.73 -19.49 1.22
C ARG A 27 2.87 -17.99 1.45
N THR A 28 2.10 -17.45 2.39
CA THR A 28 2.21 -16.07 2.85
C THR A 28 3.59 -15.86 3.41
N TYR A 29 4.07 -16.59 4.42
CA TYR A 29 5.38 -16.45 5.06
C TYR A 29 6.56 -16.47 4.07
N VAL A 30 6.53 -17.34 3.05
CA VAL A 30 7.54 -17.36 1.96
C VAL A 30 7.44 -16.10 1.09
N MET A 31 6.24 -15.60 0.81
CA MET A 31 6.00 -14.30 0.16
C MET A 31 6.31 -13.10 1.09
N THR A 32 6.06 -13.23 2.40
CA THR A 32 6.23 -12.22 3.44
C THR A 32 7.70 -11.93 3.67
N ALA A 33 8.60 -12.89 3.50
CA ALA A 33 10.04 -12.65 3.59
C ALA A 33 10.51 -11.65 2.52
N SER A 34 9.98 -11.75 1.29
CA SER A 34 10.25 -10.80 0.20
C SER A 34 9.49 -9.47 0.39
N PHE A 35 8.21 -9.52 0.77
CA PHE A 35 7.38 -8.33 0.98
C PHE A 35 7.76 -7.49 2.18
N LYS A 36 8.20 -8.13 3.27
CA LYS A 36 8.65 -7.45 4.49
C LYS A 36 9.94 -6.69 4.23
N PHE A 37 10.87 -7.25 3.44
CA PHE A 37 12.12 -6.58 3.10
C PHE A 37 11.89 -5.31 2.24
N ALA A 38 10.99 -5.37 1.26
CA ALA A 38 10.66 -4.20 0.42
C ALA A 38 9.90 -3.11 1.18
N ALA A 39 8.87 -3.49 1.95
CA ALA A 39 8.09 -2.55 2.75
C ALA A 39 8.94 -1.90 3.87
N GLU A 40 9.72 -2.69 4.61
CA GLU A 40 10.64 -2.22 5.66
C GLU A 40 11.74 -1.32 5.05
N SER A 41 12.29 -1.67 3.89
CA SER A 41 13.24 -0.80 3.18
C SER A 41 12.67 0.55 2.70
N LEU A 42 11.34 0.73 2.62
CA LEU A 42 10.68 1.97 2.16
C LEU A 42 10.02 2.76 3.28
N THR A 43 9.47 2.09 4.30
CA THR A 43 8.78 2.73 5.42
C THR A 43 9.65 2.89 6.66
N THR A 44 10.81 2.22 6.73
CA THR A 44 11.77 2.34 7.86
C THR A 44 13.20 2.54 7.36
N SER A 45 13.39 3.14 6.19
CA SER A 45 14.74 3.34 5.64
C SER A 45 15.50 4.38 6.47
N ASP A 46 16.39 3.92 7.36
CA ASP A 46 17.29 4.76 8.16
C ASP A 46 18.26 5.60 7.32
N GLN A 47 18.37 5.30 6.02
CA GLN A 47 19.26 6.00 5.09
C GLN A 47 18.69 7.35 4.62
N VAL A 48 17.37 7.54 4.67
CA VAL A 48 16.72 8.81 4.31
C VAL A 48 15.97 9.35 5.52
N PRO A 49 16.54 10.34 6.24
CA PRO A 49 15.89 10.90 7.41
C PRO A 49 14.55 11.55 7.04
N SER A 50 13.65 11.56 8.02
CA SER A 50 12.42 12.34 7.96
C SER A 50 12.73 13.82 7.73
N LEU A 51 11.81 14.56 7.10
CA LEU A 51 11.93 16.02 6.97
C LEU A 51 11.86 16.74 8.33
N ASP A 52 11.62 16.00 9.40
CA ASP A 52 11.68 16.45 10.78
C ASP A 52 12.55 15.51 11.64
N SER A 53 12.74 15.86 12.91
CA SER A 53 13.45 15.03 13.89
C SER A 53 12.80 13.68 14.18
N GLU A 54 11.49 13.56 13.98
CA GLU A 54 10.70 12.34 14.27
C GLU A 54 9.98 11.79 13.02
N GLU A 55 9.66 10.50 13.05
CA GLU A 55 9.00 9.78 11.96
C GLU A 55 7.51 9.51 12.26
N PRO A 56 6.60 9.70 11.27
CA PRO A 56 5.18 9.35 11.43
C PRO A 56 4.97 7.86 11.73
N PRO A 57 3.98 7.52 12.56
CA PRO A 57 3.57 6.13 12.76
C PRO A 57 3.35 5.39 11.43
N ASN A 58 3.67 4.10 11.41
CA ASN A 58 3.53 3.30 10.20
C ASN A 58 2.06 3.20 9.74
N CYS A 59 1.86 3.37 8.44
CA CYS A 59 0.63 3.02 7.74
C CYS A 59 0.99 2.44 6.36
N TRP A 60 0.12 1.60 5.81
CA TRP A 60 0.27 1.03 4.46
C TRP A 60 -0.34 1.94 3.40
N ALA A 61 -1.42 2.67 3.71
CA ALA A 61 -2.15 3.46 2.72
C ALA A 61 -1.32 4.61 2.13
N LEU A 62 -0.63 5.39 2.97
CA LEU A 62 0.11 6.57 2.51
C LEU A 62 1.28 6.21 1.57
N PRO A 63 2.14 5.21 1.90
CA PRO A 63 3.16 4.74 0.96
C PRO A 63 2.59 4.26 -0.38
N VAL A 64 1.50 3.49 -0.38
CA VAL A 64 0.84 3.02 -1.61
C VAL A 64 0.39 4.19 -2.47
N VAL A 65 -0.28 5.18 -1.87
CA VAL A 65 -0.74 6.39 -2.56
C VAL A 65 0.43 7.19 -3.14
N THR A 66 1.52 7.32 -2.38
CA THR A 66 2.72 8.04 -2.81
C THR A 66 3.41 7.33 -3.97
N LEU A 67 3.66 6.02 -3.87
CA LEU A 67 4.26 5.21 -4.93
C LEU A 67 3.41 5.25 -6.21
N THR A 68 2.09 5.17 -6.06
CA THR A 68 1.16 5.26 -7.20
C THR A 68 1.21 6.64 -7.85
N SER A 69 1.30 7.71 -7.05
CA SER A 69 1.44 9.08 -7.57
C SER A 69 2.74 9.24 -8.38
N ILE A 70 3.84 8.65 -7.92
CA ILE A 70 5.11 8.62 -8.65
C ILE A 70 4.95 7.81 -9.95
N ALA A 71 4.34 6.63 -9.89
CA ALA A 71 4.11 5.79 -11.06
C ALA A 71 3.27 6.50 -12.13
N LEU A 72 2.21 7.21 -11.72
CA LEU A 72 1.38 8.02 -12.62
C LEU A 72 2.17 9.20 -13.23
N ALA A 73 3.05 9.83 -12.46
CA ALA A 73 3.94 10.87 -12.97
C ALA A 73 4.98 10.34 -13.97
N LEU A 74 5.24 9.03 -14.03
CA LEU A 74 6.21 8.43 -14.94
C LEU A 74 5.58 7.84 -16.22
N LEU A 75 4.29 7.49 -16.18
CA LEU A 75 3.59 6.78 -17.25
C LEU A 75 3.41 7.56 -18.57
N ASN A 76 3.86 8.82 -18.63
CA ASN A 76 3.97 9.66 -19.83
C ASN A 76 2.93 9.34 -20.92
N SER A 77 1.67 9.71 -20.68
CA SER A 77 0.50 9.57 -21.58
C SER A 77 -0.06 8.15 -21.86
N ASN A 78 0.48 7.08 -21.26
CA ASN A 78 -0.15 5.76 -21.35
C ASN A 78 -1.40 5.65 -20.45
N THR A 79 -2.52 6.16 -20.97
CA THR A 79 -3.82 6.21 -20.27
C THR A 79 -4.36 4.83 -19.91
N SER A 80 -4.05 3.79 -20.70
CA SER A 80 -4.54 2.44 -20.46
C SER A 80 -3.87 1.76 -19.25
N SER A 81 -2.54 1.90 -19.12
CA SER A 81 -1.79 1.38 -17.96
C SER A 81 -2.09 2.20 -16.70
N ALA A 82 -2.23 3.53 -16.85
CA ALA A 82 -2.62 4.41 -15.75
C ALA A 82 -3.99 4.03 -15.18
N GLY A 83 -4.99 3.83 -16.04
CA GLY A 83 -6.34 3.42 -15.60
C GLY A 83 -6.34 2.08 -14.85
N LYS A 84 -5.66 1.06 -15.39
CA LYS A 84 -5.54 -0.25 -14.72
C LYS A 84 -4.85 -0.16 -13.36
N LEU A 85 -3.81 0.66 -13.24
CA LEU A 85 -3.11 0.88 -11.98
C LEU A 85 -4.03 1.56 -10.96
N VAL A 86 -4.74 2.62 -11.37
CA VAL A 86 -5.70 3.34 -10.53
C VAL A 86 -6.82 2.40 -10.06
N ASP A 87 -7.41 1.60 -10.95
CA ASP A 87 -8.46 0.63 -10.61
C ASP A 87 -7.96 -0.43 -9.60
N ALA A 88 -6.73 -0.91 -9.78
CA ALA A 88 -6.11 -1.87 -8.88
C ALA A 88 -5.84 -1.26 -7.49
N VAL A 89 -5.31 -0.04 -7.46
CA VAL A 89 -5.01 0.68 -6.20
C VAL A 89 -6.29 1.07 -5.48
N ASN A 90 -7.34 1.48 -6.19
CA ASN A 90 -8.66 1.72 -5.61
C ASN A 90 -9.18 0.48 -4.86
N GLN A 91 -9.10 -0.70 -5.48
CA GLN A 91 -9.47 -1.96 -4.83
C GLN A 91 -8.57 -2.28 -3.64
N GLY A 92 -7.25 -2.14 -3.80
CA GLY A 92 -6.27 -2.39 -2.73
C GLY A 92 -6.49 -1.50 -1.50
N LEU A 93 -6.76 -0.20 -1.71
CA LEU A 93 -7.01 0.76 -0.65
C LEU A 93 -8.30 0.47 0.13
N MET A 94 -9.31 -0.16 -0.48
CA MET A 94 -10.49 -0.62 0.28
C MET A 94 -10.09 -1.63 1.37
N TYR A 95 -9.24 -2.60 1.02
CA TYR A 95 -8.75 -3.61 1.97
C TYR A 95 -7.78 -3.02 2.98
N ILE A 96 -6.82 -2.20 2.53
CA ILE A 96 -5.86 -1.53 3.41
C ILE A 96 -6.58 -0.70 4.47
N ASN A 97 -7.51 0.16 4.05
CA ASN A 97 -8.27 1.00 4.98
C ASN A 97 -9.05 0.16 6.00
N ALA A 98 -9.67 -0.95 5.57
CA ALA A 98 -10.41 -1.83 6.47
C ALA A 98 -9.48 -2.50 7.52
N ILE A 99 -8.29 -2.93 7.11
CA ILE A 99 -7.30 -3.56 7.98
C ILE A 99 -6.72 -2.53 8.95
N GLU A 100 -6.30 -1.37 8.45
CA GLU A 100 -5.78 -0.27 9.28
C GLU A 100 -6.79 0.22 10.30
N ASN A 101 -8.05 0.38 9.91
CA ASN A 101 -9.16 0.72 10.83
C ASN A 101 -9.29 -0.26 11.98
N TYR A 102 -8.98 -1.53 11.72
CA TYR A 102 -9.10 -2.57 12.73
C TYR A 102 -7.87 -2.66 13.63
N LEU A 103 -6.67 -2.44 13.08
CA LEU A 103 -5.42 -2.54 13.84
C LEU A 103 -5.11 -1.28 14.65
N ASP A 104 -5.66 -0.12 14.26
CA ASP A 104 -5.46 1.16 14.93
C ASP A 104 -6.32 1.31 16.20
N ASN A 105 -5.99 0.51 17.22
CA ASN A 105 -6.71 0.50 18.51
C ASN A 105 -6.57 1.81 19.31
N LYS A 106 -5.57 2.64 18.99
CA LYS A 106 -5.24 3.88 19.72
C LYS A 106 -5.64 5.16 18.97
N GLY A 107 -5.90 5.06 17.66
CA GLY A 107 -6.17 6.22 16.80
C GLY A 107 -4.92 6.98 16.38
N ASP A 108 -3.73 6.47 16.68
CA ASP A 108 -2.45 7.14 16.45
C ASP A 108 -2.16 7.31 14.95
N SER A 109 -2.75 6.45 14.10
CA SER A 109 -2.60 6.50 12.64
C SER A 109 -3.66 7.36 11.93
N LEU A 110 -4.65 7.89 12.67
CA LEU A 110 -5.83 8.54 12.09
C LEU A 110 -5.50 9.66 11.10
N HIS A 111 -4.58 10.55 11.47
CA HIS A 111 -4.20 11.67 10.60
C HIS A 111 -3.46 11.22 9.34
N ILE A 112 -2.66 10.16 9.45
CA ILE A 112 -1.86 9.62 8.34
C ILE A 112 -2.78 8.94 7.32
N ARG A 113 -3.76 8.17 7.78
CA ARG A 113 -4.81 7.59 6.92
C ARG A 113 -5.65 8.66 6.26
N LYS A 114 -6.03 9.71 7.01
CA LYS A 114 -6.74 10.86 6.46
C LYS A 114 -5.91 11.55 5.37
N ALA A 115 -4.60 11.66 5.57
CA ALA A 115 -3.70 12.20 4.55
C ALA A 115 -3.67 11.33 3.30
N ALA A 116 -3.53 10.01 3.45
CA ALA A 116 -3.59 9.06 2.33
C ALA A 116 -4.89 9.21 1.53
N ASN A 117 -6.04 9.20 2.19
CA ASN A 117 -7.35 9.31 1.55
C ASN A 117 -7.56 10.67 0.83
N VAL A 118 -7.16 11.77 1.46
CA VAL A 118 -7.29 13.11 0.87
C VAL A 118 -6.37 13.30 -0.34
N VAL A 119 -5.13 12.79 -0.25
CA VAL A 119 -4.19 12.83 -1.38
C VAL A 119 -4.69 11.95 -2.51
N TRP A 120 -5.07 10.71 -2.20
CA TRP A 120 -5.53 9.75 -3.20
C TRP A 120 -6.73 10.26 -3.98
N LEU A 121 -7.73 10.81 -3.31
CA LEU A 121 -8.92 11.38 -3.97
C LEU A 121 -8.56 12.40 -5.05
N ARG A 122 -7.52 13.21 -4.83
CA ARG A 122 -7.10 14.23 -5.79
C ARG A 122 -6.22 13.69 -6.90
N VAL A 123 -5.43 12.67 -6.60
CA VAL A 123 -4.63 11.94 -7.58
C VAL A 123 -5.53 11.16 -8.53
N ASP A 124 -6.49 10.41 -7.99
CA ASP A 124 -7.47 9.62 -8.74
C ASP A 124 -8.31 10.50 -9.68
N LEU A 125 -8.94 11.55 -9.14
CA LEU A 125 -9.87 12.38 -9.92
C LEU A 125 -9.18 13.36 -10.87
N TYR A 126 -8.04 13.93 -10.47
CA TYR A 126 -7.45 15.08 -11.17
C TYR A 126 -5.98 14.90 -11.54
N HIS A 127 -5.36 13.78 -11.17
CA HIS A 127 -3.93 13.54 -11.35
C HIS A 127 -3.09 14.64 -10.68
N ILE A 128 -3.59 15.16 -9.55
CA ILE A 128 -2.93 16.22 -8.78
C ILE A 128 -2.48 15.66 -7.44
N TRP A 129 -1.17 15.67 -7.21
CA TRP A 129 -0.59 15.45 -5.89
C TRP A 129 -0.36 16.79 -5.19
N LEU A 130 -1.05 17.03 -4.07
CA LEU A 130 -1.11 18.35 -3.41
C LEU A 130 -1.48 19.47 -4.40
N ASP A 131 -0.55 20.24 -4.93
CA ASP A 131 -0.79 21.28 -5.93
C ASP A 131 0.00 21.04 -7.23
N VAL A 132 0.62 19.86 -7.35
CA VAL A 132 1.42 19.44 -8.48
C VAL A 132 0.58 18.59 -9.43
N ASP A 133 0.46 19.04 -10.67
CA ASP A 133 -0.13 18.30 -11.76
C ASP A 133 0.85 17.25 -12.28
N LEU A 134 0.57 15.97 -12.00
CA LEU A 134 1.46 14.86 -12.29
C LEU A 134 1.63 14.65 -13.80
N ASN A 135 0.62 14.99 -14.61
CA ASN A 135 0.66 14.85 -16.06
C ASN A 135 1.60 15.87 -16.73
N LYS A 136 1.92 16.97 -16.05
CA LYS A 136 2.82 18.01 -16.58
C LYS A 136 4.29 17.71 -16.33
N LEU A 137 4.62 16.76 -15.46
CA LEU A 137 6.01 16.43 -15.13
C LEU A 137 6.75 15.76 -16.30
N PRO A 138 6.19 14.77 -17.01
CA PRO A 138 6.84 14.15 -18.18
C PRO A 138 6.99 15.08 -19.38
N LEU A 139 6.03 15.99 -19.58
CA LEU A 139 5.97 16.87 -20.76
C LEU A 139 7.17 17.83 -20.87
N LEU A 140 7.99 17.92 -19.81
CA LEU A 140 9.22 18.69 -19.82
C LEU A 140 10.42 17.90 -20.41
N GLY A 141 10.18 16.76 -21.06
CA GLY A 141 11.22 15.91 -21.66
C GLY A 141 12.10 15.20 -20.63
N LYS A 142 11.59 15.08 -19.40
CA LYS A 142 12.37 14.66 -18.24
C LYS A 142 12.57 13.16 -18.18
N ARG A 143 13.80 12.74 -17.86
CA ARG A 143 14.10 11.33 -17.53
C ARG A 143 13.41 10.97 -16.19
N PRO A 144 13.10 9.69 -15.93
CA PRO A 144 12.47 9.26 -14.67
C PRO A 144 13.17 9.79 -13.41
N ARG A 145 14.50 9.85 -13.45
CA ARG A 145 15.34 10.42 -12.39
C ARG A 145 15.03 11.89 -12.10
N GLU A 146 14.88 12.69 -13.14
CA GLU A 146 14.59 14.11 -13.03
C GLU A 146 13.17 14.35 -12.51
N VAL A 147 12.23 13.46 -12.84
CA VAL A 147 10.87 13.47 -12.26
C VAL A 147 10.93 13.18 -10.76
N LEU A 148 11.68 12.16 -10.33
CA LEU A 148 11.88 11.85 -8.91
C LEU A 148 12.58 12.99 -8.15
N GLU A 149 13.62 13.59 -8.73
CA GLU A 149 14.33 14.73 -8.12
C GLU A 149 13.39 15.93 -7.96
N GLN A 150 12.58 16.24 -8.98
CA GLN A 150 11.60 17.31 -8.91
C GLN A 150 10.52 17.03 -7.86
N LEU A 151 10.00 15.80 -7.79
CA LEU A 151 9.03 15.41 -6.77
C LEU A 151 9.61 15.51 -5.36
N ALA A 152 10.85 15.03 -5.16
CA ALA A 152 11.52 15.08 -3.87
C ALA A 152 11.75 16.53 -3.39
N GLU A 153 12.18 17.42 -4.27
CA GLU A 153 12.43 18.83 -3.94
C GLU A 153 11.12 19.60 -3.74
N THR A 154 10.13 19.37 -4.60
CA THR A 154 8.81 19.98 -4.44
C THR A 154 8.18 19.55 -3.12
N ALA A 155 8.29 18.27 -2.76
CA ALA A 155 7.80 17.76 -1.50
C ALA A 155 8.49 18.41 -0.29
N LYS A 156 9.82 18.54 -0.33
CA LYS A 156 10.58 19.25 0.70
C LYS A 156 10.10 20.70 0.85
N SER A 157 9.96 21.43 -0.26
CA SER A 157 9.48 22.81 -0.26
C SER A 157 8.07 22.93 0.35
N ARG A 158 7.15 22.03 -0.01
CA ARG A 158 5.77 22.02 0.51
C ARG A 158 5.70 21.68 2.00
N PHE A 159 6.58 20.81 2.48
CA PHE A 159 6.70 20.50 3.90
C PHE A 159 7.10 21.73 4.70
N GLU A 160 8.18 22.40 4.29
CA GLU A 160 8.68 23.61 4.95
C GLU A 160 7.64 24.74 4.92
N GLU A 161 6.98 24.95 3.78
CA GLU A 161 5.93 25.95 3.64
C GLU A 161 4.75 25.69 4.61
N SER A 162 4.34 24.43 4.74
CA SER A 162 3.28 24.03 5.69
C SER A 162 3.71 24.30 7.14
N LYS A 163 4.94 23.88 7.51
CA LYS A 163 5.48 24.12 8.84
C LYS A 163 5.58 25.60 9.19
N MET A 164 6.04 26.43 8.25
CA MET A 164 6.13 27.88 8.47
C MET A 164 4.74 28.49 8.70
N LYS A 165 3.74 28.09 7.91
CA LYS A 165 2.34 28.54 8.10
C LYS A 165 1.78 28.09 9.44
N HIS A 166 2.09 26.87 9.86
CA HIS A 166 1.66 26.34 11.15
C HIS A 166 2.29 27.10 12.32
N ARG A 167 3.61 27.36 12.27
CA ARG A 167 4.35 28.18 13.26
C ARG A 167 3.82 29.62 13.33
N ALA A 168 3.55 30.24 12.19
CA ALA A 168 2.97 31.59 12.15
C ALA A 168 1.58 31.66 12.80
N LYS A 169 0.81 30.58 12.73
CA LYS A 169 -0.54 30.50 13.32
C LYS A 169 -0.53 30.15 14.81
N ASN A 170 0.42 29.32 15.25
CA ASN A 170 0.41 28.71 16.58
C ASN A 170 1.56 29.16 17.50
N GLY A 171 2.49 30.01 17.03
CA GLY A 171 3.65 30.48 17.79
C GLY A 171 4.90 29.59 17.68
N CYS A 172 5.97 29.95 18.41
CA CYS A 172 7.30 29.31 18.33
C CYS A 172 7.46 27.99 19.10
N SER A 173 6.41 27.46 19.72
CA SER A 173 6.51 26.21 20.50
C SER A 173 5.32 25.31 20.23
N MET A 174 5.58 24.21 19.52
CA MET A 174 5.47 22.86 20.04
C MET A 174 6.17 21.94 19.03
N ASP A 175 7.14 21.17 19.48
CA ASP A 175 7.61 20.01 18.72
C ASP A 175 6.42 19.04 18.66
N MET A 176 5.81 18.94 17.49
CA MET A 176 4.56 18.21 17.34
C MET A 176 4.89 16.79 16.95
N SER A 177 4.49 15.83 17.79
CA SER A 177 4.57 14.42 17.44
C SER A 177 4.05 14.21 16.02
N PRO A 178 4.74 13.43 15.17
CA PRO A 178 4.35 13.13 13.81
C PRO A 178 2.90 12.67 13.63
N SER A 179 2.32 12.05 14.66
CA SER A 179 0.89 11.70 14.73
C SER A 179 -0.07 12.90 14.57
N LYS A 180 0.39 14.12 14.81
CA LYS A 180 -0.40 15.37 14.78
C LYS A 180 -0.10 16.29 13.59
N TRP A 181 0.83 15.88 12.72
CA TRP A 181 1.18 16.66 11.54
C TRP A 181 -0.03 16.91 10.64
N ALA A 182 0.00 18.04 9.95
CA ALA A 182 -1.01 18.37 8.97
C ALA A 182 -0.98 17.36 7.81
N ILE A 183 -2.12 17.19 7.13
CA ILE A 183 -2.23 16.32 5.95
C ILE A 183 -1.14 16.61 4.91
N LYS A 184 -0.85 17.90 4.67
CA LYS A 184 0.19 18.34 3.73
C LYS A 184 1.60 17.92 4.16
N GLU A 185 1.89 18.00 5.46
CA GLU A 185 3.18 17.59 6.03
C GLU A 185 3.40 16.09 5.90
N LEU A 186 2.40 15.27 6.25
CA LEU A 186 2.47 13.81 6.12
C LEU A 186 2.67 13.39 4.66
N ALA A 187 1.88 13.96 3.74
CA ALA A 187 1.99 13.68 2.31
C ALA A 187 3.34 14.09 1.74
N ALA A 188 3.81 15.29 2.08
CA ALA A 188 5.09 15.82 1.64
C ALA A 188 6.27 15.01 2.19
N ASN A 189 6.25 14.64 3.47
CA ASN A 189 7.30 13.79 4.05
C ASN A 189 7.36 12.43 3.36
N SER A 190 6.21 11.78 3.13
CA SER A 190 6.14 10.50 2.43
C SER A 190 6.70 10.60 1.00
N MET A 191 6.26 11.60 0.22
CA MET A 191 6.74 11.84 -1.14
C MET A 191 8.25 12.11 -1.18
N HIS A 192 8.76 12.94 -0.28
CA HIS A 192 10.19 13.24 -0.20
C HIS A 192 11.01 11.99 0.07
N ARG A 193 10.65 11.23 1.12
CA ARG A 193 11.38 10.04 1.53
C ARG A 193 11.39 8.98 0.44
N ILE A 194 10.22 8.60 -0.06
CA ILE A 194 10.10 7.57 -1.09
C ILE A 194 10.87 8.00 -2.36
N SER A 195 10.72 9.24 -2.81
CA SER A 195 11.45 9.72 -3.99
C SER A 195 12.98 9.67 -3.78
N ARG A 196 13.48 10.05 -2.59
CA ARG A 196 14.91 9.98 -2.25
C ARG A 196 15.41 8.53 -2.15
N THR A 197 14.65 7.64 -1.53
CA THR A 197 14.99 6.20 -1.46
C THR A 197 15.11 5.60 -2.85
N LEU A 198 14.17 5.90 -3.76
CA LEU A 198 14.22 5.44 -5.15
C LEU A 198 15.43 6.00 -5.92
N LEU A 199 15.80 7.25 -5.65
CA LEU A 199 17.01 7.86 -6.23
C LEU A 199 18.31 7.22 -5.74
N MET A 200 18.35 6.74 -4.50
CA MET A 200 19.54 6.11 -3.91
C MET A 200 19.72 4.65 -4.36
N ASN A 201 18.63 3.90 -4.54
CA ASN A 201 18.66 2.45 -4.76
C ASN A 201 18.95 2.00 -6.20
N GLN A 202 19.55 2.84 -7.05
CA GLN A 202 19.77 2.58 -8.50
C GLN A 202 18.53 2.08 -9.26
N THR A 203 17.34 2.21 -8.68
CA THR A 203 16.07 1.69 -9.21
C THR A 203 15.55 2.54 -10.38
N CYS A 204 16.35 3.52 -10.79
CA CYS A 204 15.99 4.63 -11.66
C CYS A 204 16.39 4.41 -13.13
N ASP A 205 16.48 3.13 -13.53
CA ASP A 205 16.69 2.70 -14.91
C ASP A 205 15.34 2.55 -15.65
N ASP A 206 15.37 2.03 -16.88
CA ASP A 206 14.20 1.89 -17.75
C ASP A 206 13.08 0.99 -17.17
N ARG A 207 13.31 0.34 -16.02
CA ARG A 207 12.38 -0.55 -15.31
C ARG A 207 11.80 0.03 -14.01
N LEU A 208 11.95 1.34 -13.78
CA LEU A 208 11.46 1.99 -12.56
C LEU A 208 9.94 1.82 -12.38
N PHE A 209 9.18 1.85 -13.48
CA PHE A 209 7.72 1.68 -13.42
C PHE A 209 7.33 0.29 -12.91
N GLU A 210 7.95 -0.76 -13.45
CA GLU A 210 7.73 -2.14 -13.00
C GLU A 210 8.13 -2.31 -11.54
N ALA A 211 9.25 -1.71 -11.13
CA ALA A 211 9.67 -1.73 -9.73
C ALA A 211 8.63 -1.07 -8.83
N LEU A 212 8.05 0.08 -9.22
CA LEU A 212 6.99 0.74 -8.47
C LEU A 212 5.74 -0.14 -8.32
N VAL A 213 5.32 -0.81 -9.40
CA VAL A 213 4.17 -1.74 -9.35
C VAL A 213 4.44 -2.92 -8.41
N VAL A 214 5.66 -3.46 -8.41
CA VAL A 214 6.07 -4.50 -7.47
C VAL A 214 6.02 -3.97 -6.03
N MET A 215 6.62 -2.82 -5.74
CA MET A 215 6.60 -2.24 -4.38
C MET A 215 5.17 -1.96 -3.88
N ILE A 216 4.29 -1.46 -4.74
CA ILE A 216 2.86 -1.28 -4.41
C ILE A 216 2.24 -2.64 -4.05
N SER A 217 2.46 -3.65 -4.89
CA SER A 217 1.94 -5.01 -4.67
C SER A 217 2.48 -5.63 -3.39
N ASP A 218 3.75 -5.39 -3.07
CA ASP A 218 4.41 -5.89 -1.87
C ASP A 218 3.79 -5.29 -0.60
N ILE A 219 3.56 -3.97 -0.59
CA ILE A 219 2.94 -3.28 0.55
C ILE A 219 1.48 -3.73 0.72
N VAL A 220 0.72 -3.84 -0.38
CA VAL A 220 -0.66 -4.35 -0.36
C VAL A 220 -0.65 -5.79 0.17
N GLY A 221 0.21 -6.66 -0.36
CA GLY A 221 0.35 -8.05 0.05
C GLY A 221 0.70 -8.19 1.53
N ALA A 222 1.70 -7.45 2.00
CA ALA A 222 2.07 -7.36 3.41
C ALA A 222 0.90 -6.92 4.29
N CYS A 223 0.14 -5.91 3.87
CA CYS A 223 -1.07 -5.48 4.58
C CYS A 223 -2.10 -6.61 4.68
N LEU A 224 -2.40 -7.29 3.56
CA LEU A 224 -3.38 -8.38 3.49
C LEU A 224 -3.02 -9.58 4.39
N THR A 225 -1.74 -9.81 4.71
CA THR A 225 -1.34 -10.85 5.67
C THR A 225 -1.99 -10.68 7.04
N ASN A 226 -2.34 -9.44 7.42
CA ASN A 226 -3.00 -9.12 8.68
C ASN A 226 -4.51 -9.45 8.68
N ILE A 227 -5.11 -9.82 7.53
CA ILE A 227 -6.54 -10.18 7.44
C ILE A 227 -6.88 -11.31 8.41
N GLN A 228 -6.01 -12.30 8.58
CA GLN A 228 -6.28 -13.41 9.50
C GLN A 228 -6.43 -12.93 10.95
N GLN A 229 -5.59 -11.99 11.37
CA GLN A 229 -5.69 -11.39 12.71
C GLN A 229 -6.97 -10.56 12.85
N VAL A 230 -7.31 -9.76 11.83
CA VAL A 230 -8.55 -8.98 11.79
C VAL A 230 -9.79 -9.89 11.85
N MET A 231 -9.80 -10.99 11.10
CA MET A 231 -10.88 -11.98 11.11
C MET A 231 -10.98 -12.69 12.45
N ALA A 232 -9.86 -13.13 13.03
CA ALA A 232 -9.85 -13.79 14.33
C ALA A 232 -10.44 -12.85 15.40
N MET A 233 -9.95 -11.63 15.48
CA MET A 233 -10.45 -10.65 16.45
C MET A 233 -11.94 -10.32 16.24
N LYS A 234 -12.42 -10.21 14.99
CA LYS A 234 -13.88 -10.08 14.70
C LYS A 234 -14.67 -11.29 15.16
N CYS A 235 -14.20 -12.51 14.86
CA CYS A 235 -14.86 -13.75 15.23
C CYS A 235 -14.92 -13.96 16.75
N PHE A 236 -13.94 -13.48 17.50
CA PHE A 236 -13.97 -13.55 18.97
C PHE A 236 -14.84 -12.46 19.62
N ASN A 237 -14.96 -11.28 19.00
CA ASN A 237 -15.68 -10.12 19.57
C ASN A 237 -17.14 -9.95 19.10
N SER A 238 -17.63 -10.76 18.15
CA SER A 238 -19.00 -10.66 17.63
C SER A 238 -19.97 -11.64 18.30
N THR A 239 -21.25 -11.23 18.44
CA THR A 239 -22.37 -12.13 18.74
C THR A 239 -22.59 -13.13 17.59
N ILE A 240 -23.24 -14.25 17.87
CA ILE A 240 -23.35 -15.40 16.93
C ILE A 240 -23.91 -14.98 15.55
N GLU A 241 -24.90 -14.08 15.49
CA GLU A 241 -25.42 -13.57 14.20
C GLU A 241 -24.36 -12.81 13.37
N GLN A 242 -23.51 -12.00 14.00
CA GLN A 242 -22.44 -11.26 13.30
C GLN A 242 -21.28 -12.17 12.87
N ARG A 243 -21.06 -13.30 13.56
CA ARG A 243 -20.12 -14.34 13.13
C ARG A 243 -20.59 -15.00 11.83
N GLU A 244 -21.89 -15.29 11.71
CA GLU A 244 -22.46 -15.87 10.50
C GLU A 244 -22.32 -14.93 9.28
N GLU A 245 -22.59 -13.64 9.47
CA GLU A 245 -22.41 -12.63 8.42
C GLU A 245 -20.93 -12.45 8.03
N THR A 246 -20.02 -12.43 9.01
CA THR A 246 -18.57 -12.33 8.77
C THR A 246 -18.04 -13.56 8.03
N VAL A 247 -18.47 -14.76 8.42
CA VAL A 247 -18.13 -16.01 7.71
C VAL A 247 -18.67 -15.99 6.28
N ARG A 248 -19.91 -15.56 6.08
CA ARG A 248 -20.51 -15.44 4.73
C ARG A 248 -19.74 -14.45 3.85
N HIS A 249 -19.30 -13.33 4.43
CA HIS A 249 -18.52 -12.32 3.73
C HIS A 249 -17.08 -12.81 3.43
N ALA A 250 -16.47 -13.54 4.36
CA ALA A 250 -15.16 -14.16 4.18
C ALA A 250 -15.21 -15.25 3.09
N VAL A 251 -16.20 -16.13 3.11
CA VAL A 251 -16.42 -17.16 2.07
C VAL A 251 -16.64 -16.52 0.69
N HIS A 252 -17.46 -15.47 0.61
CA HIS A 252 -17.66 -14.74 -0.64
C HIS A 252 -16.39 -14.05 -1.14
N THR A 253 -15.58 -13.48 -0.23
CA THR A 253 -14.31 -12.84 -0.58
C THR A 253 -13.27 -13.86 -1.03
N VAL A 254 -13.19 -15.00 -0.33
CA VAL A 254 -12.32 -16.13 -0.69
C VAL A 254 -12.74 -16.74 -2.04
N GLY A 255 -14.03 -16.92 -2.29
CA GLY A 255 -14.54 -17.40 -3.59
C GLY A 255 -14.28 -16.43 -4.75
N LYS A 256 -14.18 -15.12 -4.47
CA LYS A 256 -13.72 -14.13 -5.48
C LYS A 256 -12.22 -14.26 -5.76
N THR A 257 -11.41 -14.56 -4.74
CA THR A 257 -9.96 -14.80 -4.92
C THR A 257 -9.65 -16.17 -5.53
N GLU A 258 -10.54 -17.16 -5.45
CA GLU A 258 -10.39 -18.46 -6.12
C GLU A 258 -10.33 -18.29 -7.65
N ARG A 259 -11.09 -17.33 -8.19
CA ARG A 259 -11.00 -16.91 -9.61
C ARG A 259 -9.63 -16.32 -9.99
N ILE A 260 -8.94 -15.68 -9.03
CA ILE A 260 -7.58 -15.17 -9.21
C ILE A 260 -6.57 -16.32 -9.17
N LEU A 261 -6.78 -17.30 -8.27
CA LEU A 261 -5.96 -18.50 -8.16
C LEU A 261 -6.04 -19.37 -9.43
N GLU A 262 -7.22 -19.45 -10.07
CA GLU A 262 -7.39 -20.08 -11.38
C GLU A 262 -6.58 -19.39 -12.50
N ILE A 263 -6.46 -18.06 -12.45
CA ILE A 263 -5.65 -17.28 -13.41
C ILE A 263 -4.16 -17.51 -13.15
N VAL A 264 -3.73 -17.52 -11.89
CA VAL A 264 -2.34 -17.77 -11.49
C VAL A 264 -1.91 -19.21 -11.80
N ASN A 265 -2.78 -20.20 -11.56
CA ASN A 265 -2.50 -21.61 -11.85
C ASN A 265 -2.52 -21.97 -13.34
N LYS A 266 -3.19 -21.16 -14.18
CA LYS A 266 -3.16 -21.34 -15.65
C LYS A 266 -1.83 -20.90 -16.29
N GLY A 267 -0.92 -20.31 -15.52
CA GLY A 267 0.39 -19.87 -15.98
C GLY A 267 0.33 -18.57 -16.81
N ILE A 268 1.40 -17.77 -16.73
CA ILE A 268 1.63 -16.66 -17.66
C ILE A 268 1.77 -17.26 -19.07
N PRO A 269 1.11 -16.71 -20.11
CA PRO A 269 1.23 -17.21 -21.48
C PRO A 269 2.71 -17.23 -21.92
N PRO A 270 3.16 -18.27 -22.63
CA PRO A 270 4.51 -18.36 -23.16
C PRO A 270 4.64 -17.39 -24.33
N ASP A 271 4.98 -16.14 -24.06
CA ASP A 271 5.44 -15.21 -25.11
C ASP A 271 6.60 -14.32 -24.63
N LEU A 272 7.44 -14.87 -23.75
CA LEU A 272 8.73 -14.30 -23.36
C LEU A 272 9.84 -15.35 -23.36
N ASP A 273 9.72 -16.38 -24.21
CA ASP A 273 10.91 -17.16 -24.59
C ASP A 273 11.70 -16.33 -25.61
N PRO A 274 12.95 -15.95 -25.33
CA PRO A 274 13.80 -15.37 -26.35
C PRO A 274 14.01 -16.41 -27.46
N PRO A 275 14.07 -15.99 -28.73
CA PRO A 275 14.22 -16.93 -29.83
C PRO A 275 15.52 -17.72 -29.66
N ASN A 276 15.38 -19.03 -29.47
CA ASN A 276 16.48 -19.96 -29.62
C ASN A 276 17.02 -19.83 -31.06
N GLY A 277 18.23 -19.30 -31.18
CA GLY A 277 18.89 -19.10 -32.46
C GLY A 277 20.40 -19.08 -32.34
N MET A 278 21.01 -20.25 -32.60
CA MET A 278 22.32 -20.48 -33.22
C MET A 278 23.56 -19.79 -32.62
N HIS A 279 24.36 -20.55 -31.87
CA HIS A 279 25.56 -21.23 -32.40
C HIS A 279 26.05 -22.32 -31.44
#